data_AF-A0A661LKE4-F1
#
_entry.id   AF-A0A661LKE4-F1
#
_cell.length_a   1.000
_cell.length_b   1.000
_cell.length_c   1.000
_cell.angle_alpha   90.00
_cell.angle_beta   90.00
_cell.angle_gamma   90.00
#
_symmetry.space_group_name_H-M   'P 1'
#
loop_
_entity.id
_entity.type
_entity.pdbx_description
1 polymer ?
#
loop_
_entity_poly.entity_id
_entity_poly.type
_entity_poly.pdbx_seq_one_letter_code
_entity_poly.pdbx_strand_id
1 'polypeptide(L)'
;MKKLYKATVMSPIHIGNGNKISSLEYFVDSKFVRINMNSLFSDEKFDREGFVKDVEMGLTRLGERYRSVAEKHKLYELDISTSAKTCLHQTGGEVAEFTKTGGGFFIPGSSIKGAVRTALLWYILKNDENIRSEMEMHLLD
;
A
#
# COMPACT_ATOMS: atom_id res chain seq x y z
N MET A 1 -25.33 1.21 24.66
CA MET A 1 -24.08 1.97 24.92
C MET A 1 -23.07 1.68 23.81
N LYS A 2 -22.51 2.72 23.17
CA LYS A 2 -21.44 2.56 22.17
C LYS A 2 -20.10 2.49 22.92
N LYS A 3 -19.36 1.39 22.78
CA LYS A 3 -18.00 1.27 23.32
C LYS A 3 -17.01 1.88 22.33
N LEU A 4 -16.08 2.69 22.82
CA LEU A 4 -15.00 3.28 22.04
C LEU A 4 -13.69 2.60 22.43
N TYR A 5 -12.89 2.24 21.43
CA TYR A 5 -11.60 1.59 21.62
C TYR A 5 -10.51 2.44 21.00
N LYS A 6 -9.35 2.52 21.67
CA LYS A 6 -8.14 3.16 21.16
C LYS A 6 -7.12 2.09 20.80
N ALA A 7 -6.62 2.13 19.58
CA ALA A 7 -5.52 1.30 19.12
C ALA A 7 -4.27 2.16 18.91
N THR A 8 -3.09 1.59 19.20
CA THR A 8 -1.79 2.22 18.96
C THR A 8 -0.97 1.29 18.10
N VAL A 9 -0.37 1.81 17.04
CA VAL A 9 0.50 1.04 16.15
C VAL A 9 1.86 0.87 16.83
N MET A 10 2.28 -0.38 17.05
CA MET A 10 3.54 -0.72 17.72
C MET A 10 4.66 -1.12 16.76
N SER A 11 4.32 -1.46 15.52
CA SER A 11 5.24 -1.86 14.46
C SER A 11 4.71 -1.38 13.11
N PRO A 12 5.53 -1.31 12.04
CA PRO A 12 5.02 -1.08 10.70
C PRO A 12 3.87 -2.04 10.38
N ILE A 13 2.75 -1.50 9.90
CA ILE A 13 1.55 -2.25 9.53
C ILE A 13 1.18 -1.90 8.09
N HIS A 14 0.88 -2.91 7.29
CA HIS A 14 0.36 -2.75 5.95
C HIS A 14 -0.98 -3.48 5.83
N ILE A 15 -2.01 -2.77 5.37
CA ILE A 15 -3.32 -3.33 5.01
C ILE A 15 -3.60 -2.91 3.58
N GLY A 16 -3.37 -3.83 2.66
CA GLY A 16 -3.51 -3.57 1.22
C GLY A 16 -4.96 -3.36 0.80
N ASN A 17 -5.17 -2.53 -0.23
CA ASN A 17 -6.43 -2.45 -0.96
C ASN A 17 -6.43 -3.30 -2.25
N GLY A 18 -5.35 -4.04 -2.51
CA GLY A 18 -5.14 -4.82 -3.73
C GLY A 18 -4.50 -4.02 -4.87
N ASN A 19 -4.46 -2.69 -4.78
CA ASN A 19 -3.77 -1.86 -5.75
C ASN A 19 -2.27 -1.85 -5.50
N LYS A 20 -1.54 -1.47 -6.56
CA LYS A 20 -0.11 -1.23 -6.51
C LYS A 20 0.19 0.12 -7.15
N ILE A 21 1.28 0.73 -6.68
CA ILE A 21 1.79 1.98 -7.20
C ILE A 21 2.94 1.65 -8.16
N SER A 22 2.79 2.01 -9.43
CA SER A 22 3.82 1.81 -10.44
C SER A 22 4.96 2.83 -10.30
N SER A 23 6.17 2.44 -10.68
CA SER A 23 7.35 3.32 -10.78
C SER A 23 7.22 4.41 -11.86
N LEU A 24 6.17 4.33 -12.69
CA LEU A 24 5.71 5.42 -13.55
C LEU A 24 4.89 6.49 -12.81
N GLU A 25 4.62 6.30 -11.53
CA GLU A 25 3.76 7.20 -10.77
C GLU A 25 4.36 7.68 -9.42
N TYR A 26 5.64 7.35 -9.20
CA TYR A 26 6.44 7.86 -8.09
C TYR A 26 7.88 8.08 -8.54
N PHE A 27 8.65 8.81 -7.73
CA PHE A 27 10.10 8.73 -7.76
C PHE A 27 10.65 8.69 -6.33
N VAL A 28 11.88 8.20 -6.21
CA VAL A 28 12.55 8.06 -4.92
C VAL A 28 13.84 8.88 -4.95
N ASP A 29 14.03 9.68 -3.91
CA ASP A 29 15.31 10.30 -3.62
C ASP A 29 15.56 10.32 -2.11
N SER A 30 15.55 11.47 -1.43
CA SER A 30 15.57 11.52 0.04
C SER A 30 14.25 11.03 0.65
N LYS A 31 13.16 11.12 -0.12
CA LYS A 31 11.81 10.68 0.23
C LYS A 31 11.22 9.82 -0.87
N PHE A 32 10.18 9.07 -0.52
CA PHE A 32 9.27 8.48 -1.50
C PHE A 32 8.24 9.55 -1.89
N VAL A 33 8.16 9.88 -3.18
CA VAL A 33 7.28 10.95 -3.67
C VAL A 33 6.23 10.37 -4.60
N ARG A 34 4.97 10.35 -4.15
CA ARG A 34 3.82 9.90 -4.95
C ARG A 34 3.33 11.07 -5.81
N ILE A 35 3.08 10.81 -7.09
CA ILE A 35 2.64 11.82 -8.04
C ILE A 35 1.14 11.74 -8.28
N ASN A 36 0.50 12.90 -8.35
CA ASN A 36 -0.86 13.03 -8.82
C ASN A 36 -0.84 13.04 -10.35
N MET A 37 -1.02 11.85 -10.95
CA MET A 37 -0.97 11.70 -12.41
C MET A 37 -2.04 12.54 -13.10
N ASN A 38 -3.26 12.63 -12.57
CA ASN A 38 -4.31 13.48 -13.16
C ASN A 38 -3.87 14.95 -13.27
N SER A 39 -3.24 15.47 -12.22
CA SER A 39 -2.72 16.84 -12.23
C SER A 39 -1.53 16.99 -13.18
N LEU A 40 -0.62 16.01 -13.22
CA LEU A 40 0.53 16.01 -14.13
C LEU A 40 0.11 15.99 -15.60
N PHE A 41 -0.84 15.12 -15.97
CA PHE A 41 -1.39 15.04 -17.33
C PHE A 41 -2.17 16.29 -17.73
N SER A 42 -2.54 17.15 -16.78
CA SER A 42 -3.21 18.42 -17.06
C SER A 42 -2.22 19.59 -17.20
N ASP A 43 -0.94 19.41 -16.87
CA ASP A 43 0.07 20.46 -17.01
C ASP A 43 0.51 20.59 -18.47
N GLU A 44 0.40 21.81 -19.02
CA GLU A 44 0.79 22.12 -20.40
C GLU A 44 2.27 21.85 -20.68
N LYS A 45 3.13 21.90 -19.65
CA LYS A 45 4.56 21.63 -19.75
C LYS A 45 4.89 20.14 -19.73
N PHE A 46 3.91 19.28 -19.43
CA PHE A 46 4.10 17.85 -19.47
C PHE A 46 3.90 17.32 -20.90
N ASP A 47 4.97 16.77 -21.47
CA ASP A 47 4.94 16.13 -22.78
C ASP A 47 4.22 14.77 -22.71
N ARG A 48 2.89 14.83 -22.81
CA ARG A 48 1.99 13.68 -22.74
C ARG A 48 2.24 12.66 -23.84
N GLU A 49 2.39 13.14 -25.07
CA GLU A 49 2.61 12.29 -26.24
C GLU A 49 3.98 11.62 -26.16
N GLY A 50 5.01 12.37 -25.76
CA GLY A 50 6.32 11.80 -25.49
C GLY A 50 6.29 10.77 -24.37
N PHE A 51 5.56 11.02 -23.28
CA PHE A 51 5.46 10.06 -22.17
C PHE A 51 4.85 8.73 -22.63
N VAL A 52 3.78 8.77 -23.41
CA VAL A 52 3.15 7.54 -23.95
C VAL A 52 4.14 6.78 -24.83
N LYS A 53 4.80 7.47 -25.77
CA LYS A 53 5.80 6.84 -26.65
C LYS A 53 6.97 6.24 -25.87
N ASP A 54 7.44 6.95 -24.85
CA ASP A 54 8.53 6.47 -24.01
C ASP A 54 8.15 5.20 -23.25
N VAL A 55 6.94 5.14 -22.69
CA VAL A 55 6.42 3.94 -22.03
C VAL A 55 6.30 2.79 -23.01
N GLU A 56 5.82 3.03 -24.24
CA GLU A 56 5.80 2.03 -25.32
C GLU A 56 7.21 1.56 -25.71
N MET A 57 8.20 2.45 -25.65
CA MET A 57 9.62 2.15 -25.90
C MET A 57 10.34 1.53 -24.68
N GLY A 58 9.64 1.28 -23.58
CA GLY A 58 10.18 0.57 -22.41
C GLY A 58 10.68 1.47 -21.28
N LEU A 59 10.31 2.76 -21.26
CA LEU A 59 10.50 3.57 -20.06
C LEU A 59 9.73 2.93 -18.90
N THR A 60 10.47 2.59 -17.85
CA THR A 60 9.88 1.95 -16.65
C THR A 60 9.70 2.94 -15.50
N ARG A 61 10.31 4.12 -15.56
CA ARG A 61 10.39 5.05 -14.42
C ARG A 61 10.13 6.48 -14.83
N LEU A 62 9.17 7.10 -14.14
CA LEU A 62 8.82 8.51 -14.37
C LEU A 62 10.01 9.45 -14.11
N GLY A 63 10.76 9.17 -13.03
CA GLY A 63 11.84 10.03 -12.56
C GLY A 63 13.05 10.12 -13.49
N GLU A 64 13.20 9.24 -14.48
CA GLU A 64 14.36 9.24 -15.39
C GLU A 64 14.31 10.41 -16.38
N ARG A 65 13.11 10.81 -16.81
CA ARG A 65 12.94 11.88 -17.83
C ARG A 65 12.01 13.00 -17.42
N TYR A 66 11.00 12.71 -16.60
CA TYR A 66 9.89 13.64 -16.34
C TYR A 66 9.91 14.26 -14.93
N ARG A 67 11.00 14.06 -14.17
CA ARG A 67 11.09 14.49 -12.77
C ARG A 67 10.78 15.96 -12.55
N SER A 68 11.35 16.86 -13.36
CA SER A 68 11.26 18.31 -13.16
C SER A 68 9.84 18.87 -13.25
N VAL A 69 8.99 18.27 -14.09
CA VAL A 69 7.58 18.63 -14.19
C VAL A 69 6.78 17.87 -13.14
N ALA A 70 7.00 16.55 -13.01
CA ALA A 70 6.29 15.69 -12.06
C ALA A 70 6.39 16.16 -10.60
N GLU A 71 7.54 16.68 -10.18
CA GLU A 71 7.78 17.18 -8.82
C GLU A 71 6.87 18.34 -8.41
N LYS A 72 6.23 19.04 -9.37
CA LYS A 72 5.23 20.07 -9.08
C LYS A 72 3.85 19.49 -8.75
N HIS A 73 3.62 18.22 -9.05
CA HIS A 73 2.34 17.53 -8.90
C HIS A 73 2.40 16.44 -7.82
N LYS A 74 3.09 16.70 -6.71
CA LYS A 74 3.14 15.76 -5.58
C LYS A 74 1.75 15.55 -4.99
N LEU A 75 1.34 14.29 -4.86
CA LEU A 75 0.15 13.90 -4.13
C LEU A 75 0.43 13.80 -2.63
N TYR A 76 1.52 13.11 -2.28
CA TYR A 76 2.07 13.06 -0.91
C TYR A 76 3.53 12.61 -0.97
N GLU A 77 4.24 12.81 0.14
CA GLU A 77 5.61 12.33 0.34
C GLU A 77 5.71 11.55 1.64
N LEU A 78 6.56 10.53 1.66
CA LEU A 78 6.82 9.69 2.83
C LEU A 78 8.33 9.63 3.08
N ASP A 79 8.70 9.64 4.35
CA ASP A 79 10.06 9.26 4.73
C ASP A 79 10.31 7.81 4.32
N ILE A 80 11.51 7.54 3.81
CA ILE A 80 11.89 6.23 3.30
C ILE A 80 13.18 5.78 3.97
N SER A 81 13.22 4.50 4.36
CA SER A 81 14.44 3.90 4.88
C SER A 81 15.45 3.67 3.76
N THR A 82 16.74 3.65 4.11
CA THR A 82 17.82 3.36 3.15
C THR A 82 17.62 2.02 2.45
N SER A 83 17.16 0.99 3.18
CA SER A 83 16.90 -0.33 2.61
C SER A 83 15.75 -0.31 1.60
N ALA A 84 14.64 0.38 1.89
CA ALA A 84 13.53 0.52 0.96
C ALA A 84 13.94 1.33 -0.27
N LYS A 85 14.69 2.43 -0.10
CA LYS A 85 15.24 3.21 -1.20
C LYS A 85 16.09 2.34 -2.14
N THR A 86 17.05 1.61 -1.59
CA THR A 86 17.93 0.71 -2.38
C THR A 86 17.12 -0.34 -3.13
N CYS A 87 16.14 -0.97 -2.47
CA CYS A 87 15.26 -1.96 -3.09
C CYS A 87 14.49 -1.39 -4.28
N LEU A 88 13.90 -0.20 -4.14
CA LEU A 88 13.13 0.43 -5.22
C LEU A 88 14.03 0.88 -6.38
N HIS A 89 15.26 1.32 -6.12
CA HIS A 89 16.23 1.65 -7.15
C HIS A 89 16.77 0.42 -7.90
N GLN A 90 16.86 -0.74 -7.26
CA GLN A 90 17.30 -1.98 -7.91
C GLN A 90 16.18 -2.64 -8.71
N THR A 91 14.98 -2.69 -8.16
CA THR A 91 13.86 -3.45 -8.75
C THR A 91 13.01 -2.62 -9.71
N GLY A 92 13.00 -1.29 -9.57
CA GLY A 92 12.02 -0.44 -10.27
C GLY A 92 10.58 -0.83 -9.97
N GLY A 93 10.40 -1.53 -8.85
CA GLY A 93 9.23 -2.36 -8.60
C GLY A 93 7.98 -1.58 -8.22
N GLU A 94 6.87 -2.28 -8.29
CA GLU A 94 5.60 -1.82 -7.80
C GLU A 94 5.58 -1.79 -6.25
N VAL A 95 4.93 -0.77 -5.67
CA VAL A 95 4.73 -0.67 -4.22
C VAL A 95 3.29 -1.01 -3.87
N ALA A 96 3.06 -1.97 -2.98
CA ALA A 96 1.71 -2.31 -2.52
C ALA A 96 1.06 -1.09 -1.82
N GLU A 97 -0.14 -0.72 -2.26
CA GLU A 97 -0.82 0.47 -1.75
C GLU A 97 -1.57 0.19 -0.45
N PHE A 98 -1.45 1.09 0.52
CA PHE A 98 -2.19 1.01 1.78
C PHE A 98 -3.66 1.44 1.58
N THR A 99 -4.58 0.80 2.31
CA THR A 99 -6.01 1.11 2.28
C THR A 99 -6.30 2.56 2.65
N LYS A 100 -7.08 3.22 1.78
CA LYS A 100 -7.47 4.62 1.92
C LYS A 100 -8.90 4.86 1.44
N THR A 101 -9.57 5.85 2.00
CA THR A 101 -10.89 6.33 1.55
C THR A 101 -10.99 7.84 1.76
N GLY A 102 -11.66 8.56 0.85
CA GLY A 102 -11.87 10.01 0.98
C GLY A 102 -10.59 10.83 1.20
N GLY A 103 -9.45 10.36 0.72
CA GLY A 103 -8.14 11.01 0.90
C GLY A 103 -7.38 10.65 2.18
N GLY A 104 -7.95 9.85 3.08
CA GLY A 104 -7.32 9.42 4.33
C GLY A 104 -6.97 7.93 4.36
N PHE A 105 -5.84 7.59 4.99
CA PHE A 105 -5.48 6.21 5.31
C PHE A 105 -6.21 5.75 6.58
N PHE A 106 -6.66 4.49 6.61
CA PHE A 106 -7.36 3.95 7.78
C PHE A 106 -7.15 2.45 7.93
N ILE A 107 -7.37 1.93 9.14
CA ILE A 107 -7.43 0.50 9.39
C ILE A 107 -8.91 0.05 9.28
N PRO A 108 -9.27 -0.83 8.35
CA PRO A 108 -10.63 -1.33 8.23
C PRO A 108 -11.09 -2.08 9.49
N GLY A 109 -12.35 -1.86 9.86
CA GLY A 109 -12.97 -2.61 10.97
C GLY A 109 -13.03 -4.12 10.71
N SER A 110 -13.10 -4.55 9.45
CA SER A 110 -12.99 -5.95 9.06
C SER A 110 -11.62 -6.55 9.38
N SER A 111 -10.52 -5.81 9.18
CA SER A 111 -9.16 -6.25 9.52
C SER A 111 -9.00 -6.44 11.03
N ILE A 112 -9.46 -5.46 11.84
CA ILE A 112 -9.42 -5.56 13.31
C ILE A 112 -10.29 -6.72 13.79
N LYS A 113 -11.51 -6.85 13.26
CA LYS A 113 -12.43 -7.93 13.59
C LYS A 113 -11.84 -9.30 13.23
N GLY A 114 -11.15 -9.41 12.09
CA GLY A 114 -10.44 -10.62 11.69
C GLY A 114 -9.38 -11.03 12.72
N ALA A 115 -8.52 -10.09 13.12
CA ALA A 115 -7.49 -10.36 14.12
C ALA A 115 -8.07 -10.80 15.48
N VAL A 116 -9.10 -10.10 15.98
CA VAL A 116 -9.78 -10.47 17.23
C VAL A 116 -10.47 -11.82 17.10
N ARG A 117 -11.15 -12.09 15.97
CA ARG A 117 -11.81 -13.38 15.70
C ARG A 117 -10.82 -14.53 15.76
N THR A 118 -9.65 -14.39 15.14
CA THR A 118 -8.61 -15.43 15.17
C THR A 118 -8.10 -15.68 16.58
N ALA A 119 -7.87 -14.63 17.38
CA ALA A 119 -7.43 -14.77 18.76
C ALA A 119 -8.48 -15.48 19.63
N LEU A 120 -9.76 -15.12 19.48
CA LEU A 120 -10.86 -15.78 20.19
C LEU A 120 -11.03 -17.24 19.78
N LEU A 121 -10.97 -17.52 18.47
CA LEU A 121 -11.05 -18.89 17.95
C LEU A 121 -9.94 -19.76 18.54
N TRP A 122 -8.69 -19.28 18.49
CA TRP A 122 -7.56 -19.98 19.09
C TRP A 122 -7.75 -20.22 20.58
N TYR A 123 -8.23 -19.21 21.32
CA TYR A 123 -8.49 -19.34 22.76
C TYR A 123 -9.53 -20.41 23.06
N ILE A 124 -10.66 -20.44 22.32
CA ILE A 124 -11.72 -21.43 22.52
C ILE A 124 -11.18 -22.83 22.24
N LEU A 125 -10.56 -23.06 21.08
CA LEU A 125 -10.04 -24.37 20.67
C LEU A 125 -8.92 -24.88 21.58
N LYS A 126 -8.14 -23.96 22.17
CA LYS A 126 -7.08 -24.34 23.11
C LYS A 126 -7.63 -24.81 24.46
N ASN A 127 -8.76 -24.25 24.91
CA ASN A 127 -9.29 -24.49 26.26
C ASN A 127 -10.49 -25.45 26.29
N ASP A 128 -11.08 -25.78 25.15
CA ASP A 128 -12.18 -26.73 25.03
C ASP A 128 -11.83 -27.85 24.03
N GLU A 129 -11.47 -29.01 24.59
CA GLU A 129 -11.06 -30.18 23.81
C GLU A 129 -12.21 -30.79 23.01
N ASN A 130 -13.45 -30.75 23.52
CA ASN A 130 -14.60 -31.28 22.81
C ASN A 130 -14.87 -30.49 21.53
N ILE A 131 -14.90 -29.15 21.63
CA ILE A 131 -15.08 -28.26 20.47
C ILE A 131 -13.93 -28.45 19.47
N ARG A 132 -12.70 -28.60 19.97
CA ARG A 132 -11.54 -28.84 19.10
C ARG A 132 -11.68 -30.15 18.32
N SER A 133 -12.01 -31.26 18.99
CA SER A 133 -12.17 -32.56 18.34
C SER A 133 -13.34 -32.56 17.35
N GLU A 134 -14.46 -31.92 17.69
CA GLU A 134 -15.59 -31.78 16.75
C GLU A 134 -15.18 -31.02 15.48
N MET A 135 -14.43 -29.91 15.62
CA MET A 135 -13.90 -29.16 14.48
C MET A 135 -12.93 -30.00 13.64
N GLU A 136 -12.04 -30.76 14.27
CA GLU A 136 -11.07 -31.61 13.58
C GLU A 136 -11.76 -32.70 12.73
N MET A 137 -12.84 -33.31 13.23
CA MET A 137 -13.62 -34.27 12.44
C MET A 137 -14.18 -33.63 11.15
N HIS A 138 -14.76 -32.43 11.25
CA HIS A 138 -15.34 -31.73 10.10
C HIS A 138 -14.31 -31.24 9.07
N LEU A 139 -13.02 -31.16 9.43
CA LEU A 139 -11.95 -30.77 8.50
C LEU A 139 -11.36 -31.96 7.74
N LEU A 140 -11.65 -33.19 8.17
CA LEU A 140 -11.15 -34.43 7.57
C LEU A 140 -12.16 -35.09 6.61
N ASP A 141 -13.39 -34.57 6.56
CA ASP A 141 -14.42 -34.86 5.56
C ASP A 141 -14.25 -33.99 4.30
#